data_AF-A0ABD7HF90-F1
#
_entry.id   AF-A0ABD7HF90-F1
#
_cell.length_a   1.000
_cell.length_b   1.000
_cell.length_c   1.000
_cell.angle_alpha   90.00
_cell.angle_beta   90.00
_cell.angle_gamma   90.00
#
_symmetry.space_group_name_H-M   'P 1'
#
loop_
_entity.id
_entity.type
_entity.pdbx_description
1 polymer ?
#
loop_
_entity_poly.entity_id
_entity_poly.type
_entity_poly.pdbx_seq_one_letter_code
_entity_poly.pdbx_strand_id
1 'polypeptide(L)' 'MLATSNEELVVGFLAAMGRADINALSEMLADDATWWLAGDLPVSGLYRGKAAVIGDFLWSAAVLFEPGSLTFELRN' A
#
# COMPACT_ATOMS: atom_id res chain seq x y z
N MET A 1 23.47 10.21 6.52
CA MET A 1 22.57 9.30 5.78
C MET A 1 22.27 9.96 4.45
N LEU A 2 22.59 9.33 3.33
CA LEU A 2 22.05 9.78 2.04
C LEU A 2 20.54 9.57 2.12
N ALA A 3 19.76 10.61 1.83
CA ALA A 3 18.32 10.47 1.76
C ALA A 3 17.99 9.47 0.65
N THR A 4 17.21 8.43 0.99
CA THR A 4 16.61 7.53 0.00
C THR A 4 15.81 8.38 -0.98
N SER A 5 15.97 8.12 -2.27
CA SER A 5 15.18 8.84 -3.27
C SER A 5 13.69 8.51 -3.09
N ASN A 6 12.81 9.45 -3.47
CA ASN A 6 11.36 9.19 -3.42
C ASN A 6 10.98 7.99 -4.29
N GLU A 7 11.69 7.78 -5.40
CA GLU A 7 11.50 6.62 -6.27
C GLU A 7 11.81 5.31 -5.52
N GLU A 8 12.98 5.21 -4.88
CA GLU A 8 13.36 4.04 -4.09
C GLU A 8 12.34 3.75 -2.97
N LEU A 9 11.80 4.79 -2.30
CA LEU A 9 10.76 4.62 -1.28
C LEU A 9 9.47 4.04 -1.87
N VAL A 10 9.00 4.56 -3.00
CA VAL A 10 7.78 4.08 -3.65
C VAL A 10 7.97 2.65 -4.17
N VAL A 11 9.11 2.34 -4.78
CA VAL A 11 9.45 0.98 -5.24
C VAL A 11 9.45 0.00 -4.06
N GLY A 12 10.07 0.37 -2.94
CA GLY A 12 10.07 -0.43 -1.72
C GLY A 12 8.66 -0.67 -1.17
N PHE A 13 7.81 0.36 -1.17
CA PHE A 13 6.44 0.28 -0.68
C PHE A 13 5.58 -0.68 -1.53
N LEU A 14 5.65 -0.56 -2.86
CA LEU A 14 4.93 -1.45 -3.77
C LEU A 14 5.42 -2.91 -3.64
N ALA A 15 6.73 -3.11 -3.48
CA ALA A 15 7.30 -4.43 -3.26
C ALA A 15 6.83 -5.05 -1.91
N ALA A 16 6.70 -4.24 -0.85
CA ALA A 16 6.15 -4.69 0.42
C ALA A 16 4.66 -5.08 0.30
N MET A 17 3.86 -4.31 -0.45
CA MET A 17 2.46 -4.67 -0.75
C MET A 17 2.36 -6.00 -1.50
N GLY A 18 3.19 -6.23 -2.52
CA GLY A 18 3.20 -7.50 -3.26
C GLY A 18 3.53 -8.73 -2.40
N ARG A 19 4.27 -8.55 -1.30
CA ARG A 19 4.59 -9.61 -0.33
C ARG A 19 3.63 -9.69 0.86
N ALA A 20 2.62 -8.81 0.92
CA ALA A 20 1.76 -8.63 2.09
C ALA A 20 2.56 -8.37 3.39
N ASP A 21 3.67 -7.64 3.31
CA ASP A 21 4.54 -7.32 4.43
C ASP A 21 4.00 -6.12 5.23
N ILE A 22 3.01 -6.40 6.09
CA ILE A 22 2.28 -5.37 6.84
C ILE A 22 3.18 -4.56 7.77
N ASN A 23 4.22 -5.19 8.34
CA ASN A 23 5.15 -4.51 9.23
C ASN A 23 5.95 -3.45 8.47
N ALA A 24 6.53 -3.81 7.32
CA ALA A 24 7.24 -2.86 6.47
C ALA A 24 6.32 -1.72 6.00
N LEU A 25 5.09 -2.02 5.56
CA LEU A 25 4.13 -0.99 5.14
C LEU A 25 3.77 -0.02 6.28
N SER A 26 3.63 -0.52 7.51
CA SER A 26 3.35 0.29 8.69
C SER A 26 4.51 1.21 9.07
N GLU A 27 5.75 0.74 8.93
CA GLU A 27 6.96 1.54 9.16
C GLU A 27 7.14 2.64 8.10
N MET A 28 6.75 2.37 6.86
CA MET A 28 6.91 3.31 5.74
C MET A 28 5.84 4.40 5.69
N LEU A 29 4.63 4.14 6.18
CA LEU A 29 3.54 5.12 6.17
C LEU A 29 3.72 6.18 7.26
N ALA A 30 3.39 7.42 6.94
CA ALA A 30 3.16 8.46 7.95
C ALA A 30 1.88 8.14 8.74
N ASP A 31 1.80 8.57 10.01
CA ASP A 31 0.62 8.29 10.85
C ASP A 31 -0.66 8.92 10.28
N ASP A 32 -0.55 10.06 9.59
CA ASP A 32 -1.63 10.79 8.92
C ASP A 32 -1.77 10.47 7.42
N ALA A 33 -1.08 9.43 6.93
CA ALA A 33 -1.14 9.03 5.53
C ALA A 33 -2.58 8.78 5.05
N THR A 34 -2.89 9.22 3.85
CA THR A 34 -4.22 9.09 3.25
C THR A 34 -4.13 8.29 1.96
N TRP A 35 -5.04 7.33 1.79
CA TRP A 35 -5.15 6.52 0.58
C TRP A 35 -6.50 6.75 -0.11
N TRP A 36 -6.46 7.12 -1.38
CA TRP A 36 -7.65 7.25 -2.22
C TRP A 36 -7.63 6.18 -3.30
N LEU A 37 -8.60 5.27 -3.26
CA LEU A 37 -8.86 4.36 -4.37
C LEU A 37 -10.08 4.88 -5.14
N ALA A 38 -9.83 5.46 -6.31
CA ALA A 38 -10.87 5.95 -7.20
C ALA A 38 -11.74 4.81 -7.77
N GLY A 39 -12.91 5.17 -8.31
CA GLY A 39 -13.85 4.24 -8.94
C GLY A 39 -14.93 3.73 -7.99
N ASP A 40 -15.55 2.62 -8.39
CA ASP A 40 -16.77 2.08 -7.75
C ASP A 40 -16.58 0.62 -7.28
N LEU A 41 -15.35 0.21 -7.01
CA LEU A 41 -15.10 -1.10 -6.40
C LEU A 41 -15.69 -1.12 -4.99
N PRO A 42 -16.05 -2.29 -4.43
CA PRO A 42 -16.49 -2.39 -3.04
C PRO A 42 -15.51 -1.78 -2.01
N VAL A 43 -14.23 -1.67 -2.38
CA VAL A 43 -13.13 -1.09 -1.58
C VAL A 43 -12.70 0.30 -2.07
N SER A 44 -13.38 0.88 -3.07
CA SER A 44 -13.11 2.25 -3.49
C SER A 44 -13.54 3.22 -2.40
N GLY A 45 -12.77 4.30 -2.23
CA GLY A 45 -12.99 5.24 -1.14
C GLY A 45 -11.72 5.88 -0.61
N LEU A 46 -11.93 6.72 0.41
CA LEU A 46 -10.89 7.51 1.05
C LEU A 46 -10.62 6.98 2.46
N TYR A 47 -9.40 6.51 2.68
CA TYR A 47 -8.91 5.98 3.94
C TYR A 47 -7.95 6.98 4.55
N ARG A 48 -8.28 7.52 5.73
CA ARG A 48 -7.48 8.57 6.40
C ARG A 48 -6.77 8.01 7.62
N GLY A 49 -5.46 8.21 7.66
CA GLY A 49 -4.56 7.72 8.70
C GLY A 49 -4.06 6.31 8.44
N LYS A 50 -2.85 6.03 8.91
CA LYS A 50 -2.17 4.73 8.76
C LYS A 50 -3.05 3.54 9.18
N ALA A 51 -3.78 3.69 10.30
CA ALA A 51 -4.67 2.67 10.80
C ALA A 51 -5.77 2.29 9.78
N ALA A 52 -6.38 3.26 9.11
CA ALA A 52 -7.39 3.01 8.09
C ALA A 52 -6.77 2.43 6.80
N VAL A 53 -5.58 2.91 6.40
CA VAL A 53 -4.90 2.38 5.21
C VAL A 53 -4.50 0.91 5.39
N ILE A 54 -3.91 0.56 6.54
CA ILE A 54 -3.48 -0.81 6.82
C ILE A 54 -4.66 -1.71 7.21
N GLY A 55 -5.48 -1.26 8.17
CA GLY A 55 -6.52 -2.08 8.79
C GLY A 55 -7.76 -2.24 7.92
N ASP A 56 -8.21 -1.17 7.26
CA ASP A 56 -9.45 -1.21 6.50
C ASP A 56 -9.17 -1.44 5.01
N PHE A 57 -8.29 -0.65 4.39
CA PHE A 57 -8.03 -0.76 2.96
C PHE A 57 -7.29 -2.04 2.58
N LEU A 58 -6.08 -2.27 3.09
CA LEU A 58 -5.27 -3.42 2.67
C LEU A 58 -5.96 -4.76 2.98
N TRP A 59 -6.58 -4.87 4.16
CA TRP A 59 -7.33 -6.07 4.51
C TRP A 59 -8.52 -6.31 3.58
N SER A 60 -9.33 -5.28 3.31
CA SER A 60 -10.48 -5.40 2.40
C SER A 60 -10.04 -5.63 0.95
N ALA A 61 -8.90 -5.08 0.52
CA ALA A 61 -8.37 -5.30 -0.81
C ALA A 61 -7.82 -6.73 -0.96
N ALA A 62 -7.18 -7.29 0.07
CA ALA A 62 -6.57 -8.62 0.02
C ALA A 62 -7.59 -9.73 -0.33
N VAL A 63 -8.85 -9.61 0.09
CA VAL A 63 -9.90 -10.60 -0.24
C VAL A 63 -10.29 -10.60 -1.73
N LEU A 64 -9.87 -9.59 -2.49
CA LEU A 64 -10.13 -9.48 -3.93
C LEU A 64 -9.06 -10.17 -4.78
N PHE A 65 -7.95 -10.61 -4.19
CA PHE A 65 -6.82 -11.22 -4.89
C PHE A 65 -6.62 -12.66 -4.47
N GLU A 66 -6.18 -13.50 -5.41
CA GLU A 66 -5.66 -14.81 -5.06
C GLU A 66 -4.31 -14.66 -4.34
N PRO A 67 -3.99 -15.51 -3.35
CA PRO A 67 -2.68 -15.46 -2.71
C PRO A 67 -1.53 -15.52 -3.72
N GLY A 68 -0.68 -14.49 -3.72
CA GLY A 68 0.47 -14.37 -4.64
C GLY A 68 0.15 -13.84 -6.04
N SER A 69 -1.10 -13.47 -6.35
CA SER A 69 -1.46 -12.94 -7.68
C SER A 69 -1.15 -11.45 -7.84
N LEU A 70 -0.88 -10.73 -6.76
CA LEU A 70 -0.58 -9.30 -6.79
C LEU A 70 0.88 -9.07 -7.20
N THR A 71 1.09 -8.58 -8.43
CA THR A 71 2.41 -8.24 -8.95
C THR A 71 2.46 -6.76 -9.35
N PHE A 72 3.62 -6.13 -9.10
CA PHE A 72 3.90 -4.77 -9.53
C PHE A 72 5.11 -4.78 -10.45
N GLU A 73 4.91 -4.36 -11.70
CA GLU A 73 6.00 -4.07 -12.63
C GLU A 73 6.18 -2.56 -12.72
N LEU A 74 7.32 -2.07 -12.23
CA LEU A 74 7.72 -0.67 -12.36
C LEU A 74 8.62 -0.53 -13.58
N ARG A 75 8.28 0.41 -14.47
CA ARG A 75 9.07 0.75 -15.66
C ARG A 75 9.47 2.20 -15.54
N ASN A 76 10.77 2.45 -15.67
CA ASN A 76 11.39 3.79 -15.66
C ASN A 76 11.47 4.35 -17.08
#